data_AF-A0A133NCD4-F1
#
_entry.id   AF-A0A133NCD4-F1
#
_cell.length_a   1.000
_cell.length_b   1.000
_cell.length_c   1.000
_cell.angle_alpha   90.00
_cell.angle_beta   90.00
_cell.angle_gamma   90.00
#
_symmetry.space_group_name_H-M   'P 1'
#
loop_
_entity.id
_entity.type
_entity.pdbx_description
1 polymer ?
#
loop_
_entity_poly.entity_id
_entity_poly.type
_entity_poly.pdbx_seq_one_letter_code
_entity_poly.pdbx_strand_id
1 'polypeptide(L)'
;MSKNIKEDKIIKETKYCKIINQGKVGDDEYTYTIEKIYIKELKRNEIRFCVYKSTRRGDETYIPRSLDVTELELMELIKKSIKEKVFSDEFIEMLKQELK
;
A
#
# COMPACT_ATOMS: atom_id res chain seq x y z
N MET A 1 -6.56 6.29 -32.03
CA MET A 1 -5.23 6.20 -31.39
C MET A 1 -5.41 5.64 -29.98
N SER A 2 -5.17 4.34 -29.81
CA SER A 2 -5.27 3.66 -28.52
C SER A 2 -4.08 4.08 -27.64
N LYS A 3 -4.34 4.85 -26.58
CA LYS A 3 -3.35 5.06 -25.52
C LYS A 3 -3.04 3.68 -24.92
N ASN A 4 -1.80 3.21 -25.05
CA ASN A 4 -1.26 2.09 -24.28
C ASN A 4 -1.28 2.48 -22.79
N ILE A 5 -2.42 2.29 -22.15
CA ILE A 5 -2.52 2.28 -20.69
C ILE A 5 -1.81 1.00 -20.30
N LYS A 6 -0.61 1.10 -19.71
CA LYS A 6 -0.01 -0.03 -18.99
C LYS A 6 -1.09 -0.52 -18.03
N GLU A 7 -1.66 -1.69 -18.28
CA GLU A 7 -2.53 -2.33 -17.31
C GLU A 7 -1.73 -2.47 -16.03
N ASP A 8 -2.12 -1.75 -14.98
CA ASP A 8 -1.48 -1.89 -13.69
C ASP A 8 -1.57 -3.37 -13.29
N LYS A 9 -0.40 -4.02 -13.18
CA LYS A 9 -0.33 -5.45 -12.90
C LYS A 9 -0.92 -5.71 -11.52
N ILE A 10 -2.09 -6.35 -11.47
CA ILE A 10 -2.76 -6.68 -10.21
C ILE A 10 -1.86 -7.64 -9.42
N ILE A 11 -1.41 -7.20 -8.24
CA ILE A 11 -0.54 -7.97 -7.34
C ILE A 11 -1.32 -9.13 -6.73
N LYS A 12 -2.55 -8.84 -6.26
CA LYS A 12 -3.44 -9.83 -5.65
C LYS A 12 -4.88 -9.36 -5.77
N GLU A 13 -5.78 -10.30 -6.02
CA GLU A 13 -7.21 -10.04 -6.11
C GLU A 13 -7.96 -10.80 -5.02
N THR A 14 -8.92 -10.12 -4.38
CA THR A 14 -9.83 -10.68 -3.40
C THR A 14 -11.27 -10.46 -3.85
N LYS A 15 -12.25 -11.01 -3.12
CA LYS A 15 -13.67 -10.72 -3.36
C LYS A 15 -13.99 -9.21 -3.24
N TYR A 16 -13.33 -8.51 -2.30
CA TYR A 16 -13.60 -7.11 -1.98
C TYR A 16 -12.81 -6.12 -2.85
N CYS A 17 -11.51 -6.35 -3.04
CA CYS A 17 -10.61 -5.39 -3.66
C CYS A 17 -9.53 -6.05 -4.54
N LYS A 18 -8.90 -5.23 -5.39
CA LYS A 18 -7.67 -5.55 -6.13
C LYS A 18 -6.51 -4.75 -5.54
N ILE A 19 -5.40 -5.41 -5.21
CA ILE A 19 -4.16 -4.74 -4.79
C ILE A 19 -3.38 -4.38 -6.07
N ILE A 20 -3.15 -3.08 -6.27
CA ILE A 20 -2.51 -2.52 -7.47
C ILE A 20 -1.02 -2.27 -7.20
N ASN A 21 -0.72 -1.60 -6.09
CA ASN A 21 0.65 -1.34 -5.63
C ASN A 21 0.73 -1.64 -4.14
N GLN A 22 1.91 -2.03 -3.67
CA GLN A 22 2.11 -2.40 -2.28
C GLN A 22 3.56 -2.10 -1.88
N GLY A 23 3.72 -1.25 -0.86
CA GLY A 23 4.95 -1.14 -0.10
C GLY A 23 4.87 -2.04 1.13
N LYS A 24 5.91 -2.83 1.39
CA LYS A 24 6.01 -3.69 2.59
C LYS A 24 7.30 -3.42 3.37
N VAL A 25 7.23 -3.38 4.69
CA VAL A 25 8.39 -3.47 5.60
C VAL A 25 8.02 -4.49 6.69
N GLY A 26 8.95 -5.31 7.14
CA GLY A 26 8.63 -6.31 8.16
C GLY A 26 9.85 -6.82 8.89
N ASP A 27 9.57 -7.42 10.05
CA ASP A 27 10.51 -8.19 10.87
C ASP A 27 10.09 -9.66 10.92
N ASP A 28 10.63 -10.43 11.87
CA ASP A 28 10.34 -11.86 12.03
C ASP A 28 8.88 -12.14 12.46
N GLU A 29 8.16 -11.14 12.98
CA GLU A 29 6.81 -11.31 13.55
C GLU A 29 5.71 -10.65 12.70
N TYR A 30 5.95 -9.45 12.16
CA TYR A 30 4.95 -8.65 11.47
C TYR A 30 5.47 -8.05 10.16
N THR A 31 4.55 -7.96 9.18
CA THR A 31 4.75 -7.21 7.94
C THR A 31 3.77 -6.04 7.89
N TYR A 32 4.30 -4.83 7.94
CA TYR A 32 3.57 -3.58 7.81
C TYR A 32 3.51 -3.16 6.34
N THR A 33 2.33 -2.73 5.90
CA THR A 33 2.09 -2.47 4.47
C THR A 33 1.27 -1.22 4.22
N ILE A 34 1.63 -0.50 3.16
CA ILE A 34 0.77 0.51 2.53
C ILE A 34 0.43 0.01 1.14
N GLU A 35 -0.86 -0.11 0.87
CA GLU A 35 -1.37 -0.64 -0.39
C GLU A 35 -2.21 0.42 -1.11
N LYS A 36 -2.03 0.51 -2.42
CA LYS A 36 -3.03 1.11 -3.30
C LYS A 36 -3.99 0.01 -3.74
N ILE A 37 -5.25 0.13 -3.36
CA ILE A 37 -6.28 -0.86 -3.65
C ILE A 37 -7.41 -0.26 -4.45
N TYR A 38 -7.97 -1.05 -5.37
CA TYR A 38 -9.22 -0.72 -6.04
C TYR A 38 -10.37 -1.45 -5.35
N ILE A 39 -11.32 -0.68 -4.81
CA ILE A 39 -12.54 -1.22 -4.20
C ILE A 39 -13.56 -1.48 -5.29
N LYS A 40 -13.97 -2.76 -5.45
CA LYS A 40 -14.83 -3.18 -6.56
C LYS A 40 -16.23 -2.55 -6.52
N GLU A 41 -16.82 -2.51 -5.33
CA GLU A 41 -18.18 -1.98 -5.11
C GLU A 41 -18.24 -0.47 -5.30
N LEU A 42 -17.25 0.26 -4.77
CA LEU A 42 -17.18 1.72 -4.82
C LEU A 42 -16.51 2.27 -6.10
N LYS A 43 -15.91 1.39 -6.90
CA LYS A 43 -15.22 1.70 -8.16
C LYS A 43 -14.17 2.82 -8.04
N ARG A 44 -13.43 2.84 -6.93
CA ARG A 44 -12.39 3.84 -6.65
C ARG A 44 -11.14 3.24 -6.07
N ASN A 45 -10.03 3.97 -6.19
CA ASN A 45 -8.78 3.63 -5.54
C ASN A 45 -8.73 4.22 -4.13
N GLU A 46 -8.22 3.46 -3.18
CA GLU A 46 -7.98 3.87 -1.81
C GLU A 46 -6.57 3.48 -1.36
N ILE A 47 -6.06 4.18 -0.35
CA ILE A 47 -4.81 3.82 0.33
C ILE A 47 -5.16 3.10 1.61
N ARG A 48 -4.66 1.88 1.76
CA ARG A 48 -4.88 1.04 2.96
C ARG A 48 -3.55 0.84 3.68
N PHE A 49 -3.57 1.12 4.98
CA PHE A 49 -2.51 0.76 5.92
C PHE A 49 -2.91 -0.54 6.59
N CYS A 50 -2.07 -1.57 6.53
CA CYS A 50 -2.40 -2.85 7.13
C CYS A 50 -1.19 -3.63 7.64
N VAL A 51 -1.47 -4.47 8.63
CA VAL A 51 -0.50 -5.39 9.23
C VAL A 51 -0.84 -6.81 8.82
N TYR A 52 0.17 -7.53 8.36
CA TYR A 52 0.13 -8.96 8.16
C TYR A 52 0.96 -9.63 9.27
N LYS A 53 0.49 -10.78 9.76
CA LYS A 53 1.29 -11.64 10.65
C LYS A 53 1.75 -12.87 9.90
N SER A 54 3.03 -13.18 10.06
CA SER A 54 3.63 -14.40 9.55
C SER A 54 2.99 -15.61 10.23
N THR A 55 2.44 -16.52 9.44
CA THR A 55 1.98 -17.81 9.95
C THR A 55 3.16 -18.78 10.06
N ARG A 56 3.05 -19.78 10.94
CA ARG A 56 4.07 -20.86 11.08
C ARG A 56 4.35 -21.62 9.77
N ARG A 57 3.56 -21.40 8.71
CA ARG A 57 3.71 -22.03 7.38
C ARG A 57 4.39 -21.13 6.35
N GLY A 58 4.75 -19.89 6.71
CA GLY A 58 5.38 -18.93 5.80
C GLY A 58 4.42 -18.04 5.00
N ASP A 59 3.11 -18.27 5.11
CA ASP A 59 2.08 -17.41 4.52
C ASP A 59 1.74 -16.23 5.44
N GLU A 60 1.36 -15.09 4.87
CA GLU A 60 0.93 -13.89 5.58
C GLU A 60 -0.61 -13.85 5.73
N THR A 61 -1.11 -13.67 6.95
CA THR A 61 -2.56 -13.42 7.20
C THR A 61 -2.82 -11.95 7.47
N TYR A 62 -3.79 -11.37 6.77
CA TYR A 62 -4.25 -10.00 7.01
C TYR A 62 -4.85 -9.88 8.40
N ILE A 63 -4.34 -8.96 9.22
CA ILE A 63 -4.93 -8.62 10.51
C ILE A 63 -5.70 -7.31 10.36
N PRO A 64 -7.04 -7.31 10.57
CA PRO A 64 -7.84 -6.09 10.60
C PRO A 64 -7.59 -5.33 11.91
N ARG A 65 -6.40 -4.76 12.08
CA ARG A 65 -6.06 -3.83 13.18
C ARG A 65 -5.50 -2.54 12.59
N SER A 66 -5.68 -1.44 13.34
CA SER A 66 -5.00 -0.18 13.08
C SER A 66 -3.49 -0.39 13.03
N LEU A 67 -2.81 0.33 12.15
CA LEU A 67 -1.36 0.33 12.07
C LEU A 67 -0.81 1.18 13.22
N ASP A 68 -0.17 0.55 14.20
CA ASP A 68 0.55 1.24 15.28
C ASP A 68 2.06 1.16 14.97
N VAL A 69 2.69 2.31 14.68
CA VAL A 69 4.11 2.42 14.33
C VAL A 69 4.71 3.69 14.94
N THR A 70 6.02 3.68 15.20
CA THR A 70 6.77 4.87 15.59
C THR A 70 6.92 5.85 14.43
N GLU A 71 7.28 7.11 14.71
CA GLU A 71 7.52 8.11 13.66
C GLU A 71 8.64 7.70 12.69
N LEU A 72 9.68 7.01 13.19
CA LEU A 72 10.80 6.53 12.36
C LEU A 72 10.34 5.44 11.39
N GLU A 73 9.58 4.46 11.87
CA GLU A 73 9.02 3.37 11.05
C GLU A 73 8.00 3.91 10.04
N LEU A 74 7.16 4.87 10.46
CA LEU A 74 6.24 5.56 9.56
C LEU A 74 7.00 6.31 8.46
N MET A 75 8.09 6.99 8.81
CA MET A 75 8.94 7.70 7.85
C MET A 75 9.59 6.74 6.85
N GLU A 76 10.11 5.60 7.29
CA GLU A 76 10.66 4.57 6.39
C GLU A 76 9.58 4.00 5.46
N LEU A 77 8.40 3.75 5.99
CA LEU A 77 7.26 3.24 5.23
C LEU A 77 6.81 4.25 4.17
N ILE A 78 6.73 5.53 4.50
CA ILE A 78 6.43 6.61 3.55
C ILE A 78 7.51 6.69 2.47
N LYS A 79 8.80 6.70 2.86
CA LYS A 79 9.93 6.72 1.90
C LYS A 79 9.85 5.57 0.90
N LYS A 80 9.58 4.36 1.39
CA LYS A 80 9.46 3.16 0.54
C LYS A 80 8.25 3.26 -0.38
N SER A 81 7.11 3.72 0.13
CA SER A 81 5.89 3.92 -0.67
C SER A 81 6.04 4.97 -1.78
N ILE A 82 6.81 6.04 -1.54
CA ILE A 82 7.16 7.01 -2.59
C ILE A 82 8.03 6.34 -3.66
N LYS A 83 9.07 5.62 -3.25
CA LYS A 83 9.98 4.91 -4.17
C LYS A 83 9.24 3.92 -5.06
N GLU A 84 8.30 3.17 -4.49
CA GLU A 84 7.51 2.16 -5.20
C GLU A 84 6.27 2.74 -5.93
N LYS A 85 6.15 4.07 -6.01
CA LYS A 85 5.05 4.78 -6.69
C LYS A 85 3.66 4.38 -6.20
N VAL A 86 3.52 4.13 -4.90
CA VAL A 86 2.22 3.89 -4.26
C VAL A 86 1.35 5.15 -4.31
N PHE A 87 1.98 6.31 -4.09
CA PHE A 87 1.36 7.62 -4.25
C PHE A 87 1.56 8.16 -5.66
N SER A 88 0.61 8.94 -6.17
CA SER A 88 0.78 9.64 -7.44
C SER A 88 1.76 10.80 -7.31
N ASP A 89 2.42 11.14 -8.42
CA ASP A 89 3.33 12.30 -8.46
C ASP A 89 2.61 13.60 -8.07
N GLU A 90 1.34 13.76 -8.47
CA GLU A 90 0.48 14.88 -8.09
C GLU A 90 0.27 14.98 -6.58
N PHE A 91 -0.03 13.84 -5.92
CA PHE A 91 -0.20 13.81 -4.47
C PHE A 91 1.10 14.23 -3.75
N ILE A 92 2.25 13.76 -4.23
CA ILE A 92 3.54 14.11 -3.63
C ILE A 92 3.84 15.59 -3.80
N GLU A 93 3.49 16.19 -4.93
CA GLU A 93 3.69 17.62 -5.13
C GLU A 93 2.78 18.47 -4.25
N MET A 94 1.52 18.07 -4.07
CA MET A 94 0.61 18.69 -3.08
C MET A 94 1.19 18.58 -1.67
N LEU A 95 1.68 17.39 -1.27
CA LEU A 95 2.25 17.18 0.05
C LEU A 95 3.47 18.07 0.33
N LYS A 96 4.34 18.29 -0.68
CA LYS A 96 5.48 19.21 -0.53
C LYS A 96 5.06 20.66 -0.32
N GLN A 97 3.89 21.08 -0.80
CA GLN A 97 3.41 22.45 -0.61
C GLN A 97 2.96 22.68 0.83
N GLU A 98 2.37 21.68 1.49
CA GLU A 98 1.94 21.73 2.89
C GLU A 98 3.10 21.70 3.90
N LEU A 99 4.27 21.20 3.48
CA LEU A 99 5.47 21.10 4.32
C LEU A 99 6.39 22.33 4.23
N LYS A 100 5.94 23.40 3.57
CA LYS A 100 6.67 24.67 3.43
C LYS A 100 6.39 25.64 4.58
#